data_AF-A0A5C5Z662-F1
#
_entry.id   AF-A0A5C5Z662-F1
#
_cell.length_a   1.000
_cell.length_b   1.000
_cell.length_c   1.000
_cell.angle_alpha   90.00
_cell.angle_beta   90.00
_cell.angle_gamma   90.00
#
_symmetry.space_group_name_H-M   'P 1'
#
loop_
_entity.id
_entity.type
_entity.pdbx_description
1 polymer ?
#
loop_
_entity_poly.entity_id
_entity_poly.type
_entity_poly.pdbx_seq_one_letter_code
_entity_poly.pdbx_strand_id
1 'polypeptide(L)'
;MAKCDLSIELEKEPEFLHDGGATIRGTLHVHVDKGVSCSGLVVESVWRTHGQGNVAKGTAESKTLFKGEWTEGQSESYPFELSIAEWPPSYHGRYLNIDHYIDARAKIPWSFDPKASVPFLMRPTCNREQAIASTKVPTKQLARWAIGLFVVIWSVSFFGGFAVAGKSIVPFVLLTLVMLVAGGFYLFRVFLPRYLLGEVVCDFATASVAPGQQAQGELVVRPRRNVSINSISMTFSAREECVSGSGSNRKTHKHLFYEQKEQLEGPTTLNANKEHRFDLSVSLPSDAPYSIDLTDNKLIWSTDLRIDIPRWPDWHKAIPLEVLPSGKAGQVQGKPLPEIMAGAAPGGRGPERAMPSDSITFDETAGHLWAVRDDPSQREMLVDAVTGLTFQISARVERRLLYAGSDDPHVFDGGYAVWANAEDPPLPLVLYVPHHLADEFEQIGRELWHGQGKILGWDDRHERLQIRVDAL
;
A
#
# COMPACT_ATOMS: atom_id res chain seq x y z
N MET A 1 13.57 -16.39 -26.26
CA MET A 1 14.75 -16.12 -25.40
C MET A 1 15.19 -14.67 -25.61
N ALA A 2 15.62 -13.98 -24.55
CA ALA A 2 16.23 -12.67 -24.68
C ALA A 2 17.53 -12.78 -25.50
N LYS A 3 17.93 -11.70 -26.18
CA LYS A 3 19.17 -11.67 -26.97
C LYS A 3 20.40 -11.24 -26.14
N CYS A 4 20.16 -10.71 -24.96
CA CYS A 4 21.16 -10.40 -23.96
C CYS A 4 20.55 -10.51 -22.56
N ASP A 5 21.42 -10.68 -21.57
CA ASP A 5 21.13 -10.67 -20.16
C ASP A 5 21.71 -9.41 -19.50
N LEU A 6 21.05 -8.93 -18.45
CA LEU A 6 21.41 -7.72 -17.71
C LEU A 6 21.58 -8.04 -16.23
N SER A 7 22.64 -7.53 -15.62
CA SER A 7 22.79 -7.53 -14.15
C SER A 7 23.33 -6.18 -13.67
N ILE A 8 22.88 -5.76 -12.49
CA ILE A 8 23.27 -4.49 -11.87
C ILE A 8 24.09 -4.81 -10.63
N GLU A 9 25.30 -4.25 -10.56
CA GLU A 9 26.13 -4.26 -9.36
C GLU A 9 26.19 -2.84 -8.79
N LEU A 10 25.68 -2.66 -7.56
CA LEU A 10 25.76 -1.37 -6.87
C LEU A 10 27.09 -1.25 -6.13
N GLU A 11 27.66 -0.04 -6.05
CA GLU A 11 28.90 0.21 -5.28
C GLU A 11 28.72 -0.08 -3.78
N LYS A 12 27.48 0.02 -3.30
CA LYS A 12 27.10 -0.29 -1.92
C LYS A 12 26.09 -1.42 -1.90
N GLU A 13 26.10 -2.17 -0.81
CA GLU A 13 25.14 -3.25 -0.58
C GLU A 13 23.68 -2.73 -0.57
N PRO A 14 22.70 -3.54 -1.02
CA PRO A 14 21.29 -3.15 -1.05
C PRO A 14 20.71 -2.68 0.29
N GLU A 15 21.24 -3.20 1.40
CA GLU A 15 20.82 -2.84 2.77
C GLU A 15 21.36 -1.49 3.24
N PHE A 16 22.30 -0.89 2.49
CA PHE A 16 22.82 0.43 2.81
C PHE A 16 21.70 1.47 2.74
N LEU A 17 21.48 2.19 3.84
CA LEU A 17 20.46 3.21 3.92
C LEU A 17 20.95 4.51 3.27
N HIS A 18 20.47 4.80 2.06
CA HIS A 18 20.79 6.02 1.34
C HIS A 18 19.99 7.22 1.85
N ASP A 19 20.64 8.38 1.86
CA ASP A 19 19.99 9.66 2.10
C ASP A 19 19.23 10.13 0.85
N GLY A 20 17.97 10.52 1.00
CA GLY A 20 17.16 11.04 -0.10
C GLY A 20 17.84 12.21 -0.81
N GLY A 21 17.75 12.23 -2.15
CA GLY A 21 18.46 13.19 -3.00
C GLY A 21 19.95 12.91 -3.18
N ALA A 22 20.52 11.91 -2.49
CA ALA A 22 21.89 11.49 -2.72
C ALA A 22 22.05 10.83 -4.09
N THR A 23 23.31 10.56 -4.42
CA THR A 23 23.68 9.90 -5.66
C THR A 23 24.01 8.43 -5.40
N ILE A 24 23.45 7.55 -6.21
CA ILE A 24 23.74 6.12 -6.23
C ILE A 24 24.57 5.78 -7.46
N ARG A 25 25.55 4.91 -7.27
CA ARG A 25 26.54 4.50 -8.26
C ARG A 25 26.58 2.99 -8.38
N GLY A 26 26.86 2.53 -9.59
CA GLY A 26 26.98 1.11 -9.87
C GLY A 26 27.44 0.87 -11.30
N THR A 27 27.46 -0.41 -11.65
CA THR A 27 27.81 -0.89 -12.98
C THR A 27 26.69 -1.77 -13.50
N LEU A 28 26.27 -1.51 -14.73
CA LEU A 28 25.35 -2.38 -15.45
C LEU A 28 26.15 -3.30 -16.35
N HIS A 29 26.11 -4.60 -16.09
CA HIS A 29 26.73 -5.62 -16.91
C HIS A 29 25.74 -6.14 -17.93
N VAL A 30 26.18 -6.27 -19.18
CA VAL A 30 25.40 -6.78 -20.29
C VAL A 30 26.16 -7.98 -20.87
N HIS A 31 25.52 -9.14 -20.90
CA HIS A 31 26.03 -10.33 -21.60
C HIS A 31 25.19 -10.60 -22.84
N VAL A 32 25.81 -10.64 -24.02
CA VAL A 32 25.08 -10.67 -25.30
C VAL A 32 25.14 -12.06 -25.90
N ASP A 33 24.04 -12.80 -25.82
CA ASP A 33 23.95 -14.16 -26.35
C ASP A 33 23.85 -14.18 -27.88
N LYS A 34 23.25 -13.14 -28.48
CA LYS A 34 23.07 -13.02 -29.94
C LYS A 34 23.19 -11.57 -30.37
N GLY A 35 23.83 -11.35 -31.53
CA GLY A 35 24.00 -10.02 -32.10
C GLY A 35 22.67 -9.26 -32.21
N VAL A 36 22.66 -8.01 -31.73
CA VAL A 36 21.41 -7.26 -31.57
C VAL A 36 21.61 -5.74 -31.62
N SER A 37 20.68 -5.08 -32.29
CA SER A 37 20.54 -3.62 -32.26
C SER A 37 19.85 -3.18 -30.98
N CYS A 38 20.52 -2.38 -30.17
CA CYS A 38 20.01 -1.76 -28.97
C CYS A 38 19.70 -0.28 -29.22
N SER A 39 18.42 0.06 -29.21
CA SER A 39 17.93 1.44 -29.40
C SER A 39 18.11 2.31 -28.15
N GLY A 40 18.42 1.70 -27.01
CA GLY A 40 18.69 2.37 -25.74
C GLY A 40 18.84 1.40 -24.58
N LEU A 41 20.02 1.37 -23.98
CA LEU A 41 20.24 0.81 -22.65
C LEU A 41 19.97 1.91 -21.63
N VAL A 42 18.85 1.84 -20.94
CA VAL A 42 18.37 2.88 -20.02
C VAL A 42 18.46 2.36 -18.59
N VAL A 43 18.98 3.18 -17.68
CA VAL A 43 18.99 2.94 -16.24
C VAL A 43 18.20 4.05 -15.54
N GLU A 44 17.37 3.69 -14.58
CA GLU A 44 16.44 4.60 -13.90
C GLU A 44 16.46 4.37 -12.38
N SER A 45 16.40 5.46 -11.61
CA SER A 45 16.14 5.39 -10.18
C SER A 45 14.64 5.59 -9.96
N VAL A 46 13.97 4.59 -9.42
CA VAL A 46 12.51 4.59 -9.26
C VAL A 46 12.11 4.19 -7.86
N TRP A 47 10.90 4.60 -7.46
CA TRP A 47 10.21 4.07 -6.29
C TRP A 47 8.83 3.56 -6.69
N ARG A 48 8.33 2.57 -5.96
CA ARG A 48 6.98 2.03 -6.14
C ARG A 48 6.40 1.54 -4.83
N THR A 49 5.09 1.71 -4.67
CA THR A 49 4.35 1.10 -3.58
C THR A 49 3.83 -0.27 -4.00
N HIS A 50 3.76 -1.18 -3.04
CA HIS A 50 3.12 -2.47 -3.19
C HIS A 50 2.38 -2.84 -1.88
N GLY A 51 1.65 -3.96 -1.89
CA GLY A 51 0.75 -4.36 -0.81
C GLY A 51 -0.71 -4.29 -1.23
N GLN A 52 -1.61 -4.01 -0.29
CA GLN A 52 -3.06 -4.07 -0.53
C GLN A 52 -3.64 -2.81 -1.18
N GLY A 53 -2.89 -1.70 -1.19
CA GLY A 53 -3.31 -0.46 -1.85
C GLY A 53 -2.99 -0.40 -3.35
N ASN A 54 -3.56 0.58 -4.04
CA ASN A 54 -3.22 0.85 -5.43
C ASN A 54 -1.72 1.21 -5.56
N VAL A 55 -1.09 0.71 -6.62
CA VAL A 55 0.33 0.97 -6.89
C VAL A 55 0.54 2.42 -7.29
N ALA A 56 1.31 3.15 -6.48
CA ALA A 56 1.90 4.43 -6.84
C ALA A 56 3.37 4.21 -7.22
N LYS A 57 3.91 5.04 -8.11
CA LYS A 57 5.32 5.00 -8.50
C LYS A 57 5.83 6.38 -8.87
N GLY A 58 7.14 6.56 -8.79
CA GLY A 58 7.82 7.75 -9.29
C GLY A 58 9.22 7.43 -9.79
N THR A 59 9.71 8.25 -10.71
CA THR A 59 11.07 8.17 -11.26
C THR A 59 11.81 9.43 -10.82
N ALA A 60 12.96 9.26 -10.18
CA ALA A 60 13.81 10.36 -9.74
C ALA A 60 14.71 10.84 -10.88
N GLU A 61 15.42 9.90 -11.52
CA GLU A 61 16.31 10.16 -12.64
C GLU A 61 16.31 8.99 -13.62
N SER A 62 16.57 9.27 -14.89
CA SER A 62 16.66 8.29 -15.98
C SER A 62 17.81 8.68 -16.91
N LYS A 63 18.69 7.72 -17.22
CA LYS A 63 19.88 7.94 -18.04
C LYS A 63 20.02 6.84 -19.09
N THR A 64 20.31 7.21 -20.32
CA THR A 64 20.67 6.24 -21.37
C THR A 64 22.18 6.05 -21.39
N LEU A 65 22.65 4.82 -21.15
CA LEU A 65 24.07 4.46 -21.08
C LEU A 65 24.63 4.04 -22.44
N PHE A 66 23.81 3.45 -23.31
CA PHE A 66 24.27 2.95 -24.62
C PHE A 66 23.17 3.01 -25.68
N LYS A 67 23.58 3.20 -26.94
CA LYS A 67 22.79 2.99 -28.16
C LYS A 67 23.72 2.50 -29.26
N GLY A 68 23.34 1.43 -29.95
CA GLY A 68 24.16 0.86 -31.02
C GLY A 68 23.93 -0.64 -31.19
N GLU A 69 24.85 -1.28 -31.90
CA GLU A 69 24.84 -2.72 -32.11
C GLU A 69 25.73 -3.42 -31.08
N TRP A 70 25.26 -4.55 -30.55
CA TRP A 70 26.08 -5.49 -29.82
C TRP A 70 26.34 -6.74 -30.66
N THR A 71 27.54 -7.29 -30.52
CA THR A 71 27.94 -8.53 -31.19
C THR A 71 27.67 -9.74 -30.31
N GLU A 72 27.39 -10.87 -30.93
CA GLU A 72 27.22 -12.15 -30.24
C GLU A 72 28.46 -12.53 -29.41
N GLY A 73 28.25 -13.01 -28.19
CA GLY A 73 29.27 -13.37 -27.21
C GLY A 73 29.90 -12.17 -26.47
N GLN A 74 29.51 -10.93 -26.79
CA GLN A 74 30.09 -9.75 -26.18
C GLN A 74 29.65 -9.59 -24.72
N SER A 75 30.56 -9.16 -23.85
CA SER A 75 30.24 -8.77 -22.48
C SER A 75 30.73 -7.35 -22.24
N GLU A 76 29.81 -6.45 -21.92
CA GLU A 76 30.09 -5.03 -21.72
C GLU A 76 29.67 -4.59 -20.32
N SER A 77 30.31 -3.53 -19.83
CA SER A 77 30.03 -2.96 -18.52
C SER A 77 29.88 -1.45 -18.62
N TYR A 78 28.76 -0.94 -18.14
CA TYR A 78 28.40 0.48 -18.24
C TYR A 78 28.28 1.07 -16.84
N PRO A 79 29.25 1.89 -16.38
CA PRO A 79 29.11 2.57 -15.11
C PRO A 79 28.00 3.62 -15.19
N PHE A 80 27.25 3.76 -14.10
CA PHE A 80 26.22 4.78 -13.98
C PHE A 80 26.29 5.51 -12.65
N GLU A 81 25.68 6.69 -12.67
CA GLU A 81 25.52 7.58 -11.54
C GLU A 81 24.14 8.23 -11.70
N LEU A 82 23.28 8.07 -10.70
CA LEU A 82 21.90 8.55 -10.68
C LEU A 82 21.56 9.21 -9.34
N SER A 83 20.74 10.24 -9.36
CA SER A 83 20.15 10.86 -8.19
C SER A 83 18.93 10.06 -7.76
N ILE A 84 18.79 9.79 -6.46
CA ILE A 84 17.63 9.09 -5.91
C ILE A 84 16.56 10.06 -5.45
N ALA A 85 15.33 9.59 -5.32
CA ALA A 85 14.22 10.42 -4.87
C ALA A 85 14.48 10.94 -3.45
N GLU A 86 14.01 12.15 -3.16
CA GLU A 86 14.01 12.69 -1.79
C GLU A 86 12.83 12.16 -0.95
N TRP A 87 11.76 11.73 -1.62
CA TRP A 87 10.50 11.26 -1.04
C TRP A 87 9.76 10.35 -2.03
N PRO A 88 8.97 9.35 -1.59
CA PRO A 88 8.74 8.87 -0.21
C PRO A 88 9.87 7.98 0.32
N PRO A 89 10.04 7.85 1.65
CA PRO A 89 11.04 6.96 2.24
C PRO A 89 10.74 5.48 1.98
N SER A 90 11.75 4.63 2.09
CA SER A 90 11.54 3.19 2.20
C SER A 90 10.72 2.88 3.44
N TYR A 91 9.71 2.02 3.30
CA TYR A 91 8.82 1.64 4.38
C TYR A 91 8.25 0.24 4.13
N HIS A 92 8.21 -0.60 5.16
CA HIS A 92 7.61 -1.93 5.09
C HIS A 92 6.61 -2.09 6.22
N GLY A 93 5.32 -2.06 5.86
CA GLY A 93 4.18 -2.13 6.78
C GLY A 93 3.32 -3.37 6.54
N ARG A 94 2.09 -3.34 7.05
CA ARG A 94 1.16 -4.47 6.87
C ARG A 94 0.45 -4.45 5.51
N TYR A 95 -0.02 -3.29 5.11
CA TYR A 95 -0.79 -3.06 3.88
C TYR A 95 -0.06 -2.20 2.87
N LEU A 96 0.95 -1.45 3.33
CA LEU A 96 1.76 -0.57 2.50
C LEU A 96 3.22 -0.93 2.62
N ASN A 97 3.84 -1.15 1.48
CA ASN A 97 5.29 -1.16 1.34
C ASN A 97 5.71 -0.13 0.30
N ILE A 98 6.86 0.50 0.51
CA ILE A 98 7.45 1.50 -0.37
C ILE A 98 8.91 1.11 -0.56
N ASP A 99 9.24 0.77 -1.80
CA ASP A 99 10.57 0.34 -2.17
C ASP A 99 11.17 1.26 -3.22
N HIS A 100 12.49 1.32 -3.22
CA HIS A 100 13.29 2.00 -4.22
C HIS A 100 14.13 0.99 -5.00
N TYR A 101 14.27 1.23 -6.29
CA TYR A 101 14.96 0.33 -7.22
C TYR A 101 15.82 1.11 -8.20
N ILE A 102 16.93 0.48 -8.60
CA ILE A 102 17.60 0.80 -9.85
C ILE A 102 17.11 -0.18 -10.90
N ASP A 103 16.35 0.33 -11.86
CA ASP A 103 15.82 -0.44 -12.98
C ASP A 103 16.69 -0.20 -14.22
N ALA A 104 17.13 -1.28 -14.86
CA ALA A 104 17.79 -1.24 -16.15
C ALA A 104 16.94 -1.94 -17.23
N ARG A 105 16.97 -1.41 -18.45
CA ARG A 105 16.29 -2.00 -19.61
C ARG A 105 17.09 -1.77 -20.88
N ALA A 106 17.30 -2.83 -21.66
CA ALA A 106 17.77 -2.71 -23.04
C ALA A 106 16.58 -2.70 -23.99
N LYS A 107 16.42 -1.63 -24.77
CA LYS A 107 15.33 -1.48 -25.74
C LYS A 107 15.71 -2.12 -27.07
N ILE A 108 15.15 -3.29 -27.36
CA ILE A 108 15.50 -4.09 -28.54
C ILE A 108 14.32 -4.13 -29.52
N PRO A 109 14.48 -3.66 -30.77
CA PRO A 109 13.41 -3.75 -31.76
C PRO A 109 12.97 -5.19 -31.99
N TRP A 110 11.65 -5.40 -31.99
CA TRP A 110 11.02 -6.68 -32.34
C TRP A 110 11.47 -7.86 -31.47
N SER A 111 11.90 -7.59 -30.24
CA SER A 111 12.26 -8.60 -29.24
C SER A 111 11.80 -8.18 -27.86
N PHE A 112 11.85 -9.10 -26.90
CA PHE A 112 11.61 -8.77 -25.50
C PHE A 112 12.76 -7.93 -24.97
N ASP A 113 12.45 -6.79 -24.36
CA ASP A 113 13.43 -5.95 -23.68
C ASP A 113 13.90 -6.66 -22.40
N PRO A 114 15.17 -7.10 -22.30
CA PRO A 114 15.69 -7.63 -21.05
C PRO A 114 15.76 -6.52 -20.02
N LYS A 115 15.56 -6.89 -18.76
CA LYS A 115 15.44 -5.98 -17.63
C LYS A 115 16.19 -6.55 -16.44
N ALA A 116 16.80 -5.67 -15.67
CA ALA A 116 17.35 -5.97 -14.36
C ALA A 116 16.82 -4.94 -13.36
N SER A 117 16.66 -5.33 -12.11
CA SER A 117 16.20 -4.45 -11.05
C SER A 117 16.90 -4.83 -9.75
N VAL A 118 17.49 -3.84 -9.06
CA VAL A 118 18.12 -4.06 -7.75
C VAL A 118 17.51 -3.08 -6.75
N PRO A 119 16.98 -3.56 -5.61
CA PRO A 119 16.41 -2.69 -4.59
C PRO A 119 17.50 -1.96 -3.81
N PHE A 120 17.13 -0.83 -3.21
CA PHE A 120 17.94 -0.16 -2.20
C PHE A 120 17.05 0.53 -1.16
N LEU A 121 17.60 0.80 0.02
CA LEU A 121 16.90 1.51 1.08
C LEU A 121 17.17 3.02 1.03
N MET A 122 16.12 3.82 1.23
CA MET A 122 16.20 5.27 1.26
C MET A 122 15.52 5.85 2.50
N ARG A 123 16.18 6.79 3.17
CA ARG A 123 15.59 7.64 4.20
C ARG A 123 15.52 9.10 3.73
N PRO A 124 14.46 9.83 4.10
CA PRO A 124 14.29 11.19 3.62
C PRO A 124 15.19 12.14 4.42
N THR A 125 15.75 13.15 3.73
CA THR A 125 16.61 14.18 4.34
C THR A 125 15.95 15.56 4.39
N CYS A 126 14.98 15.83 3.51
CA CYS A 126 14.32 17.13 3.41
C CYS A 126 13.01 17.20 4.22
N ASN A 127 12.66 18.41 4.68
CA ASN A 127 11.35 18.69 5.26
C ASN A 127 10.30 18.75 4.14
N ARG A 128 9.12 18.18 4.41
CA ARG A 128 7.98 17.97 3.48
C ARG A 128 7.68 19.16 2.57
N GLU A 129 7.87 20.41 3.00
CA GLU A 129 7.57 21.60 2.17
C GLU A 129 8.36 21.67 0.85
N GLN A 130 9.55 21.07 0.78
CA GLN A 130 10.30 20.90 -0.48
C GLN A 130 9.78 19.70 -1.31
N ALA A 131 9.32 18.63 -0.65
CA ALA A 131 8.76 17.44 -1.31
C ALA A 131 7.30 17.60 -1.80
N ILE A 132 6.46 18.38 -1.09
CA ILE A 132 5.03 18.65 -1.41
C ILE A 132 4.89 19.71 -2.51
N ALA A 133 5.91 20.54 -2.76
CA ALA A 133 5.84 21.55 -3.82
C ALA A 133 5.50 20.94 -5.19
N SER A 134 5.70 19.63 -5.35
CA SER A 134 5.43 18.84 -6.55
C SER A 134 4.03 18.19 -6.57
N THR A 135 3.20 18.32 -5.53
CA THR A 135 1.91 17.60 -5.43
C THR A 135 0.83 18.38 -4.66
N LYS A 136 0.58 19.63 -5.05
CA LYS A 136 -0.63 20.34 -4.60
C LYS A 136 -1.85 19.80 -5.33
N VAL A 137 -2.53 18.80 -4.76
CA VAL A 137 -3.92 18.51 -5.14
C VAL A 137 -4.81 19.55 -4.45
N PRO A 138 -5.69 20.26 -5.18
CA PRO A 138 -6.54 21.29 -4.60
C PRO A 138 -7.58 20.69 -3.66
N THR A 139 -7.52 21.14 -2.41
CA THR A 139 -8.29 20.65 -1.27
C THR A 139 -9.71 21.22 -1.24
N LYS A 140 -10.71 20.33 -1.18
CA LYS A 140 -12.02 20.47 -0.47
C LYS A 140 -12.92 21.69 -0.70
N GLN A 141 -12.68 22.57 -1.68
CA GLN A 141 -13.63 23.65 -1.96
C GLN A 141 -14.85 23.14 -2.75
N LEU A 142 -14.67 22.20 -3.68
CA LEU A 142 -15.74 21.62 -4.51
C LEU A 142 -16.83 20.88 -3.70
N ALA A 143 -16.48 20.24 -2.58
CA ALA A 143 -17.45 19.49 -1.77
C ALA A 143 -18.49 20.39 -1.07
N ARG A 144 -18.10 21.62 -0.67
CA ARG A 144 -19.05 22.61 -0.10
C ARG A 144 -19.99 23.18 -1.15
N TRP A 145 -19.52 23.38 -2.38
CA TRP A 145 -20.36 23.83 -3.50
C TRP A 145 -21.30 22.73 -3.99
N ALA A 146 -20.87 21.47 -4.01
CA ALA A 146 -21.71 20.34 -4.40
C ALA A 146 -22.89 20.13 -3.43
N ILE A 147 -22.68 20.28 -2.12
CA ILE A 147 -23.77 20.21 -1.13
C ILE A 147 -24.75 21.36 -1.32
N GLY A 148 -24.26 22.59 -1.55
CA GLY A 148 -25.11 23.75 -1.85
C GLY A 148 -25.93 23.59 -3.13
N LEU A 149 -25.30 23.10 -4.21
CA LEU A 149 -25.95 22.85 -5.50
C LEU A 149 -26.97 21.72 -5.40
N PHE A 150 -26.68 20.66 -4.64
CA PHE A 150 -27.62 19.56 -4.40
C PHE A 150 -28.83 20.08 -3.63
N VAL A 151 -28.65 20.88 -2.57
CA VAL A 151 -29.79 21.50 -1.85
C VAL A 151 -30.62 22.39 -2.78
N VAL A 152 -30.01 23.16 -3.68
CA VAL A 152 -30.73 24.04 -4.62
C VAL A 152 -31.46 23.23 -5.70
N ILE A 153 -30.80 22.28 -6.36
CA ILE A 153 -31.42 21.41 -7.40
C ILE A 153 -32.56 20.60 -6.78
N TRP A 154 -32.34 20.03 -5.59
CA TRP A 154 -33.36 19.26 -4.89
C TRP A 154 -34.52 20.18 -4.48
N SER A 155 -34.27 21.41 -4.03
CA SER A 155 -35.32 22.41 -3.77
C SER A 155 -36.10 22.77 -5.03
N VAL A 156 -35.45 22.99 -6.17
CA VAL A 156 -36.09 23.36 -7.43
C VAL A 156 -36.89 22.19 -8.03
N SER A 157 -36.37 20.96 -8.00
CA SER A 157 -37.11 19.75 -8.42
C SER A 157 -38.30 19.45 -7.48
N PHE A 158 -38.16 19.72 -6.19
CA PHE A 158 -39.21 19.52 -5.18
C PHE A 158 -40.33 20.57 -5.29
N PHE A 159 -40.00 21.83 -5.56
CA PHE A 159 -41.00 22.88 -5.85
C PHE A 159 -41.60 22.78 -7.27
N GLY A 160 -40.81 22.36 -8.26
CA GLY A 160 -41.25 22.20 -9.65
C GLY A 160 -42.13 20.98 -9.90
N GLY A 161 -41.84 19.84 -9.24
CA GLY A 161 -42.67 18.63 -9.32
C GLY A 161 -44.07 18.80 -8.70
N PHE A 162 -44.20 19.74 -7.77
CA PHE A 162 -45.47 20.10 -7.12
C PHE A 162 -46.46 20.80 -8.07
N ALA A 163 -45.95 21.48 -9.09
CA ALA A 163 -46.79 22.13 -10.09
C ALA A 163 -47.41 21.13 -11.10
N VAL A 164 -46.87 19.91 -11.19
CA VAL A 164 -47.21 18.94 -12.25
C VAL A 164 -47.86 17.64 -11.72
N ALA A 165 -47.62 17.24 -10.46
CA ALA A 165 -48.16 16.00 -9.91
C ALA A 165 -48.94 16.23 -8.60
N GLY A 166 -50.26 16.09 -8.65
CA GLY A 166 -51.16 16.36 -7.53
C GLY A 166 -51.06 15.41 -6.32
N LYS A 167 -51.38 15.98 -5.15
CA LYS A 167 -52.05 15.42 -3.96
C LYS A 167 -51.36 14.41 -3.02
N SER A 168 -50.10 14.02 -3.17
CA SER A 168 -49.47 13.15 -2.14
C SER A 168 -48.58 13.94 -1.17
N ILE A 169 -49.02 14.06 0.09
CA ILE A 169 -48.26 14.71 1.19
C ILE A 169 -47.14 13.83 1.77
N VAL A 170 -47.18 12.53 1.45
CA VAL A 170 -46.30 11.49 2.02
C VAL A 170 -44.79 11.80 1.88
N PRO A 171 -44.26 12.20 0.70
CA PRO A 171 -42.82 12.49 0.57
C PRO A 171 -42.36 13.69 1.41
N PHE A 172 -43.23 14.68 1.67
CA PHE A 172 -42.91 15.81 2.55
C PHE A 172 -42.78 15.38 4.00
N VAL A 173 -43.70 14.53 4.48
CA VAL A 173 -43.66 14.00 5.84
C VAL A 173 -42.38 13.17 6.03
N LEU A 174 -42.04 12.31 5.06
CA LEU A 174 -40.84 11.48 5.12
C LEU A 174 -39.56 12.33 5.12
N LEU A 175 -39.45 13.31 4.23
CA LEU A 175 -38.29 14.20 4.19
C LEU A 175 -38.14 15.03 5.45
N THR A 176 -39.25 15.61 5.95
CA THR A 176 -39.25 16.40 7.18
C THR A 176 -38.81 15.54 8.35
N LEU A 177 -39.27 14.28 8.42
CA LEU A 177 -38.84 13.32 9.42
C LEU A 177 -37.33 13.03 9.31
N VAL A 178 -36.81 12.76 8.11
CA VAL A 178 -35.38 12.54 7.88
C VAL A 178 -34.55 13.77 8.28
N MET A 179 -34.99 14.97 7.93
CA MET A 179 -34.31 16.23 8.29
C MET A 179 -34.38 16.51 9.79
N LEU A 180 -35.49 16.20 10.46
CA LEU A 180 -35.61 16.29 11.92
C LEU A 180 -34.70 15.29 12.63
N VAL A 181 -34.62 14.06 12.14
CA VAL A 181 -33.73 13.03 12.70
C VAL A 181 -32.27 13.40 12.47
N ALA A 182 -31.88 13.77 11.25
CA ALA A 182 -30.52 14.18 10.92
C ALA A 182 -30.12 15.47 11.65
N GLY A 183 -31.02 16.46 11.69
CA GLY A 183 -30.82 17.72 12.42
C GLY A 183 -30.74 17.51 13.93
N GLY A 184 -31.60 16.66 14.49
CA GLY A 184 -31.56 16.24 15.89
C GLY A 184 -30.26 15.52 16.24
N PHE A 185 -29.82 14.58 15.38
CA PHE A 185 -28.54 13.89 15.53
C PHE A 185 -27.35 14.84 15.47
N TYR A 186 -27.34 15.78 14.52
CA TYR A 186 -26.30 16.80 14.40
C TYR A 186 -26.26 17.72 15.63
N LEU A 187 -27.42 18.24 16.06
CA LEU A 187 -27.54 19.04 17.27
C LEU A 187 -27.00 18.27 18.48
N PHE A 188 -27.44 17.02 18.65
CA PHE A 188 -27.03 16.18 19.76
C PHE A 188 -25.52 15.89 19.75
N ARG A 189 -24.95 15.49 18.61
CA ARG A 189 -23.56 15.02 18.55
C ARG A 189 -22.52 16.13 18.42
N VAL A 190 -22.86 17.28 17.81
CA VAL A 190 -21.88 18.34 17.48
C VAL A 190 -22.13 19.61 18.30
N PHE A 191 -23.39 20.02 18.46
CA PHE A 191 -23.73 21.29 19.08
C PHE A 191 -23.83 21.19 20.62
N LEU A 192 -24.50 20.18 21.15
CA LEU A 192 -24.71 20.01 22.59
C LEU A 192 -23.41 19.97 23.42
N PRO A 193 -22.36 19.21 23.03
CA PRO A 193 -21.10 19.17 23.78
C PRO A 193 -20.42 20.54 23.82
N ARG A 194 -20.40 21.25 22.69
CA ARG A 194 -19.86 22.61 22.58
C ARG A 194 -20.67 23.64 23.37
N TYR A 195 -21.99 23.47 23.43
CA TYR A 195 -22.85 24.35 24.21
C TYR A 195 -22.56 24.25 25.72
N LEU A 196 -22.29 23.03 26.23
CA LEU A 196 -21.94 22.79 27.63
C LEU A 196 -20.52 23.24 27.98
N LEU A 197 -19.55 22.74 27.22
CA LEU A 197 -18.13 22.98 27.45
C LEU A 197 -17.69 24.40 27.06
N GLY A 198 -18.52 25.13 26.33
CA GLY A 198 -18.19 26.47 25.86
C GLY A 198 -17.10 26.46 24.81
N GLU A 199 -16.13 27.35 24.96
CA GLU A 199 -14.98 27.41 24.07
C GLU A 199 -13.96 26.34 24.50
N VAL A 200 -13.70 25.40 23.58
CA VAL A 200 -12.68 24.35 23.73
C VAL A 200 -11.62 24.62 22.70
N VAL A 201 -10.48 25.13 23.14
CA VAL A 201 -9.29 25.35 22.32
C VAL A 201 -8.35 24.20 22.60
N CYS A 202 -7.82 23.61 21.54
CA CYS A 202 -6.84 22.56 21.68
C CYS A 202 -5.89 22.61 20.50
N ASP A 203 -4.61 22.75 20.80
CA ASP A 203 -3.56 22.88 19.79
C ASP A 203 -2.26 22.27 20.30
N PHE A 204 -1.44 21.79 19.37
CA PHE A 204 -0.05 21.44 19.65
C PHE A 204 0.83 22.63 19.25
N ALA A 205 1.81 22.97 20.08
CA ALA A 205 2.76 24.04 19.78
C ALA A 205 3.54 23.76 18.48
N THR A 206 3.70 22.49 18.12
CA THR A 206 4.27 22.07 16.84
C THR A 206 3.46 20.92 16.26
N ALA A 207 2.85 21.15 15.10
CA ALA A 207 2.10 20.13 14.37
C ALA A 207 3.01 19.11 13.64
N SER A 208 4.32 19.37 13.61
CA SER A 208 5.34 18.53 12.98
C SER A 208 6.41 18.14 13.99
N VAL A 209 6.73 16.85 14.07
CA VAL A 209 7.61 16.29 15.11
C VAL A 209 8.49 15.22 14.47
N ALA A 210 9.76 15.12 14.87
CA ALA A 210 10.63 14.06 14.38
C ALA A 210 10.51 12.78 15.22
N PRO A 211 10.85 11.60 14.67
CA PRO A 211 10.97 10.38 15.47
C PRO A 211 11.85 10.60 16.71
N GLY A 212 11.41 10.08 17.86
CA GLY A 212 12.08 10.25 19.15
C GLY A 212 11.87 11.60 19.85
N GLN A 213 11.19 12.56 19.22
CA GLN A 213 10.85 13.84 19.85
C GLN A 213 9.47 13.78 20.53
N GLN A 214 9.17 14.83 21.29
CA GLN A 214 7.90 14.99 22.00
C GLN A 214 7.09 16.14 21.39
N ALA A 215 5.83 15.86 21.08
CA ALA A 215 4.84 16.88 20.75
C ALA A 215 4.26 17.44 22.06
N GLN A 216 4.32 18.77 22.22
CA GLN A 216 3.72 19.45 23.36
C GLN A 216 2.57 20.33 22.90
N GLY A 217 1.51 20.39 23.69
CA GLY A 217 0.30 21.15 23.38
C GLY A 217 -0.49 21.47 24.64
N GLU A 218 -1.65 22.08 24.44
CA GLU A 218 -2.54 22.44 25.54
C GLU A 218 -3.99 22.23 25.13
N LEU A 219 -4.79 21.72 26.06
CA LEU A 219 -6.25 21.73 26.00
C LEU A 219 -6.77 22.78 26.98
N VAL A 220 -7.45 23.80 26.45
CA VAL A 220 -8.09 24.86 27.24
C VAL A 220 -9.60 24.72 27.12
N VAL A 221 -10.27 24.60 28.26
CA VAL A 221 -11.73 24.44 28.36
C VAL A 221 -12.29 25.56 29.22
N ARG A 222 -13.30 26.28 28.70
CA ARG A 222 -14.05 27.29 29.46
C ARG A 222 -15.55 26.99 29.46
N PRO A 223 -16.02 26.13 30.40
CA PRO A 223 -17.42 25.74 30.49
C PRO A 223 -18.33 26.94 30.75
N ARG A 224 -19.52 26.95 30.14
CA ARG A 224 -20.54 27.99 30.40
C ARG A 224 -21.30 27.75 31.69
N ARG A 225 -21.28 26.53 32.21
CA ARG A 225 -21.96 26.05 33.42
C ARG A 225 -21.05 25.05 34.13
N ASN A 226 -21.38 24.68 35.36
CA ASN A 226 -20.66 23.58 36.03
C ASN A 226 -20.96 22.29 35.27
N VAL A 227 -19.91 21.62 34.80
CA VAL A 227 -20.03 20.36 34.06
C VAL A 227 -19.27 19.28 34.81
N SER A 228 -19.99 18.30 35.34
CA SER A 228 -19.37 17.06 35.79
C SER A 228 -18.88 16.28 34.57
N ILE A 229 -17.65 15.79 34.61
CA ILE A 229 -17.07 14.93 33.58
C ILE A 229 -16.61 13.62 34.21
N ASN A 230 -16.62 12.55 33.43
CA ASN A 230 -16.08 11.25 33.86
C ASN A 230 -14.57 11.21 33.71
N SER A 231 -14.03 11.78 32.63
CA SER A 231 -12.59 11.88 32.39
C SER A 231 -12.27 12.78 31.20
N ILE A 232 -11.03 13.26 31.17
CA ILE A 232 -10.39 13.77 29.95
C ILE A 232 -9.31 12.76 29.56
N SER A 233 -9.36 12.27 28.33
CA SER A 233 -8.42 11.27 27.82
C SER A 233 -7.87 11.67 26.46
N MET A 234 -6.62 11.31 26.23
CA MET A 234 -5.89 11.47 24.98
C MET A 234 -5.48 10.09 24.45
N THR A 235 -5.70 9.85 23.17
CA THR A 235 -5.22 8.65 22.47
C THR A 235 -4.34 9.09 21.32
N PHE A 236 -3.04 8.86 21.43
CA PHE A 236 -2.12 9.05 20.33
C PHE A 236 -2.00 7.76 19.54
N SER A 237 -2.12 7.83 18.22
CA SER A 237 -2.15 6.65 17.36
C SER A 237 -1.45 6.86 16.03
N ALA A 238 -0.98 5.75 15.46
CA ALA A 238 -0.44 5.69 14.11
C ALA A 238 -1.08 4.56 13.33
N ARG A 239 -1.48 4.84 12.10
CA ARG A 239 -2.17 3.86 11.25
C ARG A 239 -1.80 3.97 9.77
N GLU A 240 -1.78 2.82 9.13
CA GLU A 240 -1.81 2.70 7.67
C GLU A 240 -3.24 2.88 7.17
N GLU A 241 -3.40 3.59 6.06
CA GLU A 241 -4.64 3.64 5.29
C GLU A 241 -4.34 3.45 3.80
N CYS A 242 -4.74 2.31 3.25
CA CYS A 242 -4.53 1.92 1.86
C CYS A 242 -5.87 1.78 1.15
N VAL A 243 -5.94 2.26 -0.09
CA VAL A 243 -7.13 2.19 -0.93
C VAL A 243 -6.84 1.28 -2.12
N SER A 244 -7.69 0.28 -2.33
CA SER A 244 -7.59 -0.65 -3.45
C SER A 244 -8.79 -0.52 -4.38
N GLY A 245 -8.57 -0.79 -5.67
CA GLY A 245 -9.61 -0.72 -6.70
C GLY A 245 -9.97 0.71 -7.12
N SER A 246 -11.02 0.83 -7.93
CA SER A 246 -11.51 2.10 -8.47
C SER A 246 -13.04 2.14 -8.48
N GLY A 247 -13.60 3.36 -8.47
CA GLY A 247 -15.05 3.57 -8.56
C GLY A 247 -15.85 2.87 -7.45
N SER A 248 -16.86 2.08 -7.84
CA SER A 248 -17.73 1.32 -6.93
C SER A 248 -17.02 0.15 -6.23
N ASN A 249 -15.88 -0.31 -6.76
CA ASN A 249 -15.09 -1.42 -6.19
C ASN A 249 -13.98 -0.91 -5.26
N ARG A 250 -14.02 0.37 -4.88
CA ARG A 250 -13.03 0.99 -3.99
C ARG A 250 -13.16 0.42 -2.59
N LYS A 251 -12.11 -0.21 -2.07
CA LYS A 251 -12.00 -0.70 -0.68
C LYS A 251 -10.93 0.07 0.06
N THR A 252 -11.15 0.36 1.34
CA THR A 252 -10.17 1.03 2.21
C THR A 252 -9.75 0.08 3.32
N HIS A 253 -8.46 -0.25 3.36
CA HIS A 253 -7.81 -1.07 4.38
C HIS A 253 -7.15 -0.16 5.41
N LYS A 254 -7.29 -0.51 6.69
CA LYS A 254 -6.76 0.30 7.80
C LYS A 254 -6.09 -0.61 8.81
N HIS A 255 -4.86 -0.29 9.18
CA HIS A 255 -4.11 -1.02 10.19
C HIS A 255 -3.55 -0.06 11.22
N LEU A 256 -3.98 -0.22 12.48
CA LEU A 256 -3.46 0.53 13.63
C LEU A 256 -2.19 -0.19 14.13
N PHE A 257 -1.02 0.43 13.95
CA PHE A 257 0.26 -0.17 14.33
C PHE A 257 0.90 0.47 15.57
N TYR A 258 0.37 1.61 16.02
CA TYR A 258 0.77 2.24 17.28
C TYR A 258 -0.44 2.86 17.97
N GLU A 259 -0.56 2.66 19.28
CA GLU A 259 -1.57 3.30 20.13
C GLU A 259 -1.01 3.54 21.53
N GLN A 260 -1.16 4.76 22.02
CA GLN A 260 -0.84 5.16 23.39
C GLN A 260 -2.01 5.94 23.97
N LYS A 261 -2.52 5.48 25.11
CA LYS A 261 -3.64 6.10 25.82
C LYS A 261 -3.14 6.76 27.10
N GLU A 262 -3.55 7.99 27.31
CA GLU A 262 -3.24 8.77 28.51
C GLU A 262 -4.53 9.40 29.06
N GLN A 263 -4.70 9.30 30.37
CA GLN A 263 -5.78 9.98 31.08
C GLN A 263 -5.23 11.28 31.65
N LEU A 264 -5.69 12.40 31.09
CA LEU A 264 -5.25 13.74 31.50
C LEU A 264 -5.92 14.18 32.80
N GLU A 265 -7.18 13.80 32.99
CA GLU A 265 -7.96 14.15 34.18
C GLU A 265 -8.98 13.06 34.51
N GLY A 266 -9.18 12.82 35.81
CA GLY A 266 -10.17 11.90 36.35
C GLY A 266 -11.60 12.43 36.35
N PRO A 267 -12.52 11.73 37.05
CA PRO A 267 -13.85 12.25 37.31
C PRO A 267 -13.76 13.55 38.13
N THR A 268 -14.26 14.64 37.57
CA THR A 268 -14.18 15.96 38.21
C THR A 268 -15.32 16.88 37.75
N THR A 269 -15.41 18.07 38.33
CA THR A 269 -16.37 19.09 37.90
C THR A 269 -15.64 20.33 37.39
N LEU A 270 -15.81 20.62 36.12
CA LEU A 270 -15.30 21.83 35.49
C LEU A 270 -16.23 22.99 35.84
N ASN A 271 -15.74 23.92 36.67
CA ASN A 271 -16.51 25.06 37.14
C ASN A 271 -16.85 26.06 36.02
N ALA A 272 -18.06 26.60 36.07
CA ALA A 272 -18.59 27.58 35.13
C ALA A 272 -17.70 28.83 35.04
N ASN A 273 -17.46 29.30 33.82
CA ASN A 273 -16.71 30.51 33.48
C ASN A 273 -15.24 30.52 33.95
N LYS A 274 -14.77 29.46 34.62
CA LYS A 274 -13.37 29.25 34.97
C LYS A 274 -12.69 28.54 33.82
N GLU A 275 -11.50 29.01 33.48
CA GLU A 275 -10.63 28.37 32.50
C GLU A 275 -9.91 27.20 33.16
N HIS A 276 -9.92 26.05 32.48
CA HIS A 276 -9.19 24.85 32.87
C HIS A 276 -8.19 24.52 31.76
N ARG A 277 -6.95 24.26 32.15
CA ARG A 277 -5.82 24.00 31.25
C ARG A 277 -5.27 22.62 31.54
N PHE A 278 -5.02 21.85 30.49
CA PHE A 278 -4.44 20.52 30.57
C PHE A 278 -3.29 20.44 29.58
N ASP A 279 -2.10 20.15 30.09
CA ASP A 279 -0.91 19.98 29.26
C ASP A 279 -1.04 18.69 28.45
N LEU A 280 -0.75 18.78 27.16
CA LEU A 280 -0.74 17.65 26.25
C LEU A 280 0.71 17.32 25.94
N SER A 281 1.10 16.06 26.15
CA SER A 281 2.47 15.63 25.94
C SER A 281 2.48 14.25 25.31
N VAL A 282 3.01 14.16 24.10
CA VAL A 282 3.06 12.91 23.33
C VAL A 282 4.48 12.64 22.91
N SER A 283 5.06 11.54 23.37
CA SER A 283 6.41 11.12 22.98
C SER A 283 6.33 10.16 21.79
N LEU A 284 7.03 10.47 20.71
CA LEU A 284 7.14 9.60 19.55
C LEU A 284 8.24 8.57 19.79
N PRO A 285 8.04 7.29 19.41
CA PRO A 285 9.13 6.32 19.34
C PRO A 285 10.28 6.82 18.46
N SER A 286 11.52 6.43 18.79
CA SER A 286 12.71 6.81 18.01
C SER A 286 12.74 6.20 16.61
N ASP A 287 12.04 5.08 16.44
CA ASP A 287 11.85 4.33 15.20
C ASP A 287 10.50 4.59 14.53
N ALA A 288 9.78 5.63 14.98
CA ALA A 288 8.49 6.01 14.41
C ALA A 288 8.60 6.23 12.89
N PRO A 289 7.77 5.56 12.05
CA PRO A 289 7.75 5.84 10.62
C PRO A 289 7.24 7.26 10.34
N TYR A 290 7.71 7.84 9.24
CA TYR A 290 7.29 9.17 8.80
C TYR A 290 5.82 9.20 8.37
N SER A 291 5.19 10.38 8.46
CA SER A 291 3.85 10.59 7.90
C SER A 291 3.92 10.59 6.38
N ILE A 292 3.16 9.69 5.74
CA ILE A 292 3.11 9.52 4.29
C ILE A 292 1.71 9.84 3.79
N ASP A 293 1.62 10.62 2.71
CA ASP A 293 0.34 10.98 2.10
C ASP A 293 0.48 10.87 0.57
N LEU A 294 0.36 9.64 0.08
CA LEU A 294 0.18 9.36 -1.34
C LEU A 294 -1.33 9.29 -1.65
N THR A 295 -1.68 9.37 -2.93
CA THR A 295 -3.09 9.42 -3.38
C THR A 295 -3.97 8.35 -2.74
N ASP A 296 -3.49 7.11 -2.75
CA ASP A 296 -4.23 5.93 -2.26
C ASP A 296 -3.56 5.25 -1.06
N ASN A 297 -2.41 5.72 -0.60
CA ASN A 297 -1.63 5.07 0.46
C ASN A 297 -1.11 6.10 1.47
N LYS A 298 -1.42 5.90 2.74
CA LYS A 298 -1.12 6.87 3.80
C LYS A 298 -0.57 6.22 5.05
N LEU A 299 0.37 6.90 5.70
CA LEU A 299 0.77 6.68 7.09
C LEU A 299 0.36 7.92 7.88
N ILE A 300 -0.59 7.74 8.78
CA ILE A 300 -1.26 8.83 9.49
C ILE A 300 -0.94 8.71 10.97
N TRP A 301 -0.45 9.81 11.52
CA TRP A 301 -0.32 10.01 12.96
C TRP A 301 -1.38 10.99 13.45
N SER A 302 -2.07 10.66 14.53
CA SER A 302 -3.10 11.53 15.09
C SER A 302 -3.26 11.37 16.60
N THR A 303 -3.62 12.47 17.23
CA THR A 303 -4.02 12.53 18.63
C THR A 303 -5.52 12.76 18.72
N ASP A 304 -6.23 11.80 19.27
CA ASP A 304 -7.66 11.87 19.55
C ASP A 304 -7.90 12.26 21.00
N LEU A 305 -8.46 13.44 21.22
CA LEU A 305 -8.87 13.91 22.53
C LEU A 305 -10.35 13.68 22.75
N ARG A 306 -10.70 13.24 23.95
CA ARG A 306 -12.06 12.98 24.38
C ARG A 306 -12.31 13.57 25.77
N ILE A 307 -13.42 14.29 25.91
CA ILE A 307 -13.98 14.70 27.19
C ILE A 307 -15.28 13.91 27.36
N ASP A 308 -15.27 12.97 28.31
CA ASP A 308 -16.42 12.10 28.61
C ASP A 308 -17.39 12.84 29.54
N ILE A 309 -18.61 13.05 29.06
CA ILE A 309 -19.63 13.83 29.78
C ILE A 309 -20.81 12.90 30.16
N PRO A 310 -21.03 12.60 31.45
CA PRO A 310 -22.09 11.69 31.87
C PRO A 310 -23.47 12.14 31.42
N ARG A 311 -24.20 11.25 30.73
CA ARG A 311 -25.56 11.46 30.19
C ARG A 311 -25.64 12.51 29.07
N TRP A 312 -24.49 12.93 28.54
CA TRP A 312 -24.39 13.81 27.38
C TRP A 312 -23.47 13.17 26.33
N PRO A 313 -23.51 13.66 25.08
CA PRO A 313 -22.55 13.22 24.08
C PRO A 313 -21.17 13.74 24.40
N ASP A 314 -20.17 12.90 24.16
CA ASP A 314 -18.79 13.27 24.40
C ASP A 314 -18.30 14.28 23.38
N TRP A 315 -17.46 15.19 23.86
CA TRP A 315 -16.67 16.02 22.97
C TRP A 315 -15.45 15.22 22.50
N HIS A 316 -15.21 15.24 21.19
CA HIS A 316 -14.05 14.60 20.59
C HIS A 316 -13.37 15.54 19.59
N LYS A 317 -12.05 15.49 19.52
CA LYS A 317 -11.26 16.19 18.49
C LYS A 317 -10.05 15.36 18.12
N ALA A 318 -9.96 15.01 16.85
CA ALA A 318 -8.76 14.43 16.24
C ALA A 318 -7.84 15.57 15.78
N ILE A 319 -6.57 15.51 16.18
CA ILE A 319 -5.54 16.46 15.76
C ILE A 319 -4.48 15.67 14.99
N PRO A 320 -4.30 15.92 13.69
CA PRO A 320 -3.25 15.27 12.93
C PRO A 320 -1.88 15.76 13.40
N LEU A 321 -0.92 14.85 13.46
CA LEU A 321 0.50 15.13 13.68
C LEU A 321 1.29 14.69 12.43
N GLU A 322 2.21 15.53 11.99
CA GLU A 322 3.13 15.17 10.91
C GLU A 322 4.45 14.67 11.50
N VAL A 323 4.82 13.43 11.18
CA VAL A 323 6.11 12.87 11.57
C VAL A 323 7.08 13.07 10.42
N LEU A 324 8.07 13.95 10.60
CA LEU A 324 9.02 14.34 9.55
C LEU A 324 10.47 14.07 9.97
N PRO A 325 11.40 13.89 9.02
CA PRO A 325 12.81 13.81 9.35
C PRO A 325 13.28 15.11 10.02
N SER A 326 14.15 15.01 11.02
CA SER A 326 14.65 16.19 11.76
C SER A 326 15.57 17.11 10.94
N GLY A 327 15.82 16.80 9.67
CA GLY A 327 16.79 17.48 8.79
C GLY A 327 18.26 17.30 9.19
N LYS A 328 18.55 16.81 10.41
CA LYS A 328 19.87 16.31 10.78
C LYS A 328 19.95 14.86 10.31
N ALA A 329 20.93 14.56 9.44
CA ALA A 329 21.26 13.19 9.09
C ALA A 329 21.55 12.42 10.38
N GLY A 330 20.56 11.68 10.89
CA GLY A 330 20.71 10.92 12.11
C GLY A 330 21.78 9.88 11.87
N GLN A 331 22.82 9.84 12.70
CA GLN A 331 23.66 8.66 12.83
C GLN A 331 22.78 7.55 13.43
N VAL A 332 22.00 6.88 12.59
CA VAL A 332 21.37 5.61 12.96
C VAL A 332 22.52 4.61 12.95
N GLN A 333 23.09 4.36 14.13
CA GLN A 333 23.93 3.19 14.34
C GLN A 333 23.11 1.98 13.91
N GLY A 334 23.65 1.19 12.97
CA GLY A 334 23.03 0.03 12.38
C GLY A 334 22.54 -0.95 13.44
N LYS A 335 21.30 -0.75 13.87
CA LYS A 335 20.48 -1.79 14.45
C LYS A 335 19.56 -2.22 13.31
N PRO A 336 19.55 -3.51 12.93
CA PRO A 336 18.57 -4.04 12.00
C PRO A 336 17.18 -3.59 12.45
N LEU A 337 16.29 -3.28 11.50
CA LEU A 337 14.89 -2.99 11.80
C LEU A 337 14.37 -4.03 12.81
N PRO A 338 13.56 -3.63 13.81
CA PRO A 338 12.98 -4.59 14.74
C PRO A 338 12.13 -5.58 13.96
N GLU A 339 12.64 -6.81 13.90
CA GLU A 339 11.95 -8.01 13.49
C GLU A 339 10.71 -8.14 14.39
N ILE A 340 9.54 -7.73 13.87
CA ILE A 340 8.26 -7.91 14.56
C ILE A 340 7.97 -9.42 14.52
N MET A 341 8.44 -10.10 15.56
CA MET A 341 8.07 -11.44 16.03
C MET A 341 7.48 -12.40 14.98
N ALA A 342 8.35 -12.98 14.16
CA ALA A 342 8.12 -14.30 13.60
C ALA A 342 8.56 -15.36 14.62
N GLY A 343 7.68 -16.34 14.87
CA GLY A 343 7.85 -17.36 15.91
C GLY A 343 9.08 -18.24 15.72
N ALA A 344 9.69 -18.58 16.84
CA ALA A 344 10.88 -19.44 16.95
C ALA A 344 10.67 -20.85 16.38
N ALA A 345 11.64 -21.33 15.59
CA ALA A 345 11.90 -22.74 15.34
C ALA A 345 13.35 -23.08 15.75
N PRO A 346 13.61 -24.28 16.31
CA PRO A 346 14.88 -24.59 16.97
C PRO A 346 15.97 -25.00 15.98
N GLY A 347 17.20 -24.61 16.31
CA GLY A 347 18.38 -24.78 15.47
C GLY A 347 18.86 -26.22 15.29
N GLY A 348 19.46 -26.46 14.12
CA GLY A 348 20.30 -27.59 13.81
C GLY A 348 21.53 -27.13 13.01
N ARG A 349 22.71 -27.38 13.56
CA ARG A 349 24.04 -27.16 12.95
C ARG A 349 24.37 -28.34 12.01
N GLY A 350 24.84 -28.07 10.79
CA GLY A 350 25.42 -29.07 9.88
C GLY A 350 25.88 -28.43 8.55
N PRO A 351 26.93 -28.94 7.88
CA PRO A 351 28.00 -28.11 7.34
C PRO A 351 27.82 -27.63 5.89
N GLU A 352 28.41 -26.46 5.66
CA GLU A 352 28.99 -25.90 4.44
C GLU A 352 29.15 -26.89 3.27
N ARG A 353 28.30 -26.71 2.26
CA ARG A 353 28.42 -27.33 0.94
C ARG A 353 28.26 -26.24 -0.11
N ALA A 354 29.25 -26.11 -0.99
CA ALA A 354 29.27 -25.15 -2.09
C ALA A 354 28.01 -25.29 -2.95
N MET A 355 27.24 -24.20 -3.10
CA MET A 355 26.01 -24.14 -3.88
C MET A 355 26.33 -23.79 -5.34
N PRO A 356 25.84 -24.55 -6.33
CA PRO A 356 25.65 -24.06 -7.69
C PRO A 356 24.45 -23.08 -7.72
N SER A 357 24.45 -22.16 -8.67
CA SER A 357 23.35 -21.21 -8.88
C SER A 357 22.09 -21.92 -9.40
N ASP A 358 21.29 -22.48 -8.50
CA ASP A 358 20.01 -23.11 -8.83
C ASP A 358 18.92 -22.05 -8.99
N SER A 359 18.43 -21.91 -10.21
CA SER A 359 17.17 -21.22 -10.50
C SER A 359 16.02 -22.00 -9.86
N ILE A 360 15.22 -21.36 -9.02
CA ILE A 360 14.04 -21.95 -8.36
C ILE A 360 13.15 -22.62 -9.42
N THR A 361 12.82 -23.89 -9.19
CA THR A 361 11.99 -24.68 -10.12
C THR A 361 10.50 -24.63 -9.71
N PHE A 362 9.60 -24.99 -10.64
CA PHE A 362 8.18 -25.13 -10.30
C PHE A 362 7.95 -26.23 -9.27
N ASP A 363 8.64 -27.36 -9.41
CA ASP A 363 8.47 -28.51 -8.51
C ASP A 363 8.90 -28.16 -7.08
N GLU A 364 9.98 -27.39 -6.92
CA GLU A 364 10.40 -26.87 -5.62
C GLU A 364 9.37 -25.88 -5.04
N THR A 365 8.87 -24.97 -5.88
CA THR A 365 7.80 -24.03 -5.50
C THR A 365 6.53 -24.77 -5.05
N ALA A 366 6.13 -25.79 -5.81
CA ALA A 366 4.98 -26.62 -5.50
C ALA A 366 5.20 -27.41 -4.20
N GLY A 367 6.41 -27.93 -3.99
CA GLY A 367 6.87 -28.55 -2.74
C GLY A 367 6.66 -27.66 -1.53
N HIS A 368 7.13 -26.40 -1.60
CA HIS A 368 6.98 -25.43 -0.52
C HIS A 368 5.51 -25.06 -0.26
N LEU A 369 4.74 -24.77 -1.32
CA LEU A 369 3.31 -24.46 -1.19
C LEU A 369 2.51 -25.61 -0.59
N TRP A 370 2.82 -26.84 -0.98
CA TRP A 370 2.17 -28.02 -0.44
C TRP A 370 2.48 -28.27 1.03
N ALA A 371 3.72 -27.99 1.46
CA ALA A 371 4.14 -28.13 2.84
C ALA A 371 3.39 -27.18 3.79
N VAL A 372 3.04 -25.98 3.32
CA VAL A 372 2.33 -24.96 4.11
C VAL A 372 0.84 -24.88 3.80
N ARG A 373 0.26 -25.82 3.05
CA ARG A 373 -1.14 -25.73 2.56
C ARG A 373 -2.18 -25.52 3.67
N ASP A 374 -1.91 -26.05 4.86
CA ASP A 374 -2.78 -25.98 6.04
C ASP A 374 -2.58 -24.68 6.86
N ASP A 375 -1.61 -23.83 6.50
CA ASP A 375 -1.34 -22.50 7.10
C ASP A 375 -1.59 -21.39 6.07
N PRO A 376 -2.75 -20.71 6.11
CA PRO A 376 -3.10 -19.67 5.15
C PRO A 376 -2.10 -18.51 5.10
N SER A 377 -1.48 -18.18 6.23
CA SER A 377 -0.59 -17.02 6.32
C SER A 377 0.76 -17.27 5.65
N GLN A 378 1.33 -18.46 5.86
CA GLN A 378 2.56 -18.88 5.19
C GLN A 378 2.33 -19.15 3.71
N ARG A 379 1.17 -19.72 3.36
CA ARG A 379 0.78 -19.93 1.96
C ARG A 379 0.68 -18.61 1.20
N GLU A 380 0.00 -17.61 1.77
CA GLU A 380 -0.13 -16.27 1.17
C GLU A 380 1.25 -15.63 0.94
N MET A 381 2.13 -15.68 1.93
CA MET A 381 3.51 -15.17 1.82
C MET A 381 4.31 -15.84 0.69
N LEU A 382 4.24 -17.17 0.57
CA LEU A 382 4.94 -17.90 -0.50
C LEU A 382 4.36 -17.60 -1.87
N VAL A 383 3.03 -17.57 -1.98
CA VAL A 383 2.34 -17.23 -3.24
C VAL A 383 2.74 -15.84 -3.70
N ASP A 384 2.77 -14.84 -2.80
CA ASP A 384 3.18 -13.49 -3.13
C ASP A 384 4.63 -13.43 -3.63
N ALA A 385 5.54 -14.19 -3.01
CA ALA A 385 6.94 -14.24 -3.41
C ALA A 385 7.15 -14.82 -4.82
N VAL A 386 6.31 -15.77 -5.25
CA VAL A 386 6.41 -16.40 -6.57
C VAL A 386 5.44 -15.82 -7.61
N THR A 387 4.55 -14.91 -7.19
CA THR A 387 3.60 -14.26 -8.08
C THR A 387 4.35 -13.44 -9.12
N GLY A 388 4.02 -13.69 -10.38
CA GLY A 388 4.64 -13.03 -11.51
C GLY A 388 5.86 -13.77 -12.10
N LEU A 389 6.34 -14.81 -11.44
CA LEU A 389 7.35 -15.71 -12.01
C LEU A 389 6.71 -16.63 -13.06
N THR A 390 7.46 -16.93 -14.12
CA THR A 390 7.08 -17.88 -15.16
C THR A 390 7.91 -19.13 -15.00
N PHE A 391 7.25 -20.29 -15.00
CA PHE A 391 7.90 -21.59 -14.88
C PHE A 391 7.57 -22.51 -16.04
N GLN A 392 8.41 -23.54 -16.24
CA GLN A 392 7.99 -24.76 -16.92
C GLN A 392 7.14 -25.59 -15.95
N ILE A 393 5.96 -25.99 -16.39
CA ILE A 393 4.93 -26.61 -15.56
C ILE A 393 4.51 -27.92 -16.20
N SER A 394 4.47 -28.96 -15.39
CA SER A 394 3.94 -30.27 -15.73
C SER A 394 2.68 -30.50 -14.91
N ALA A 395 1.53 -30.65 -15.57
CA ALA A 395 0.25 -30.75 -14.88
C ALA A 395 -0.68 -31.78 -15.51
N ARG A 396 -1.40 -32.53 -14.68
CA ARG A 396 -2.46 -33.45 -15.12
C ARG A 396 -3.79 -32.72 -15.11
N VAL A 397 -4.42 -32.63 -16.28
CA VAL A 397 -5.71 -31.97 -16.45
C VAL A 397 -6.82 -32.80 -15.80
N GLU A 398 -7.64 -32.16 -14.95
CA GLU A 398 -8.79 -32.81 -14.31
C GLU A 398 -10.07 -32.56 -15.11
N ARG A 399 -10.42 -31.29 -15.31
CA ARG A 399 -11.63 -30.88 -16.01
C ARG A 399 -11.57 -29.43 -16.49
N ARG A 400 -12.25 -29.16 -17.59
CA ARG A 400 -12.50 -27.80 -18.08
C ARG A 400 -13.68 -27.16 -17.33
N LEU A 401 -13.56 -25.88 -16.99
CA LEU A 401 -14.65 -25.11 -16.39
C LEU A 401 -15.48 -24.42 -17.49
N LEU A 402 -16.78 -24.71 -17.52
CA LEU A 402 -17.71 -24.17 -18.53
C LEU A 402 -18.20 -22.74 -18.23
N TYR A 403 -17.99 -22.22 -17.01
CA TYR A 403 -18.59 -20.98 -16.53
C TYR A 403 -17.61 -19.83 -16.26
N ALA A 404 -16.35 -19.94 -16.68
CA ALA A 404 -15.33 -18.95 -16.34
C ALA A 404 -15.32 -17.70 -17.26
N GLY A 405 -16.12 -17.66 -18.33
CA GLY A 405 -15.94 -16.74 -19.46
C GLY A 405 -16.24 -15.25 -19.26
N SER A 406 -16.53 -14.78 -18.04
CA SER A 406 -16.71 -13.33 -17.77
C SER A 406 -16.49 -12.93 -16.31
N ASP A 407 -16.60 -13.87 -15.38
CA ASP A 407 -16.65 -13.55 -13.95
C ASP A 407 -15.27 -13.59 -13.28
N ASP A 408 -14.27 -14.22 -13.91
CA ASP A 408 -12.90 -14.25 -13.44
C ASP A 408 -12.02 -13.28 -14.27
N PRO A 409 -11.43 -12.24 -13.66
CA PRO A 409 -10.66 -11.22 -14.37
C PRO A 409 -9.38 -11.75 -15.03
N HIS A 410 -8.95 -12.97 -14.72
CA HIS A 410 -7.72 -13.56 -15.25
C HIS A 410 -7.93 -14.41 -16.52
N VAL A 411 -9.18 -14.73 -16.86
CA VAL A 411 -9.50 -15.53 -18.05
C VAL A 411 -9.24 -14.69 -19.30
N PHE A 412 -8.54 -15.29 -20.29
CA PHE A 412 -8.35 -14.64 -21.59
C PHE A 412 -9.69 -14.36 -22.26
N ASP A 413 -9.78 -13.29 -23.05
CA ASP A 413 -10.96 -13.06 -23.89
C ASP A 413 -11.15 -14.25 -24.86
N GLY A 414 -12.29 -14.94 -24.73
CA GLY A 414 -12.58 -16.20 -25.43
C GLY A 414 -11.77 -17.44 -24.97
N GLY A 415 -10.94 -17.32 -23.93
CA GLY A 415 -10.18 -18.41 -23.34
C GLY A 415 -10.96 -19.22 -22.30
N TYR A 416 -10.26 -20.13 -21.63
CA TYR A 416 -10.87 -21.11 -20.72
C TYR A 416 -10.08 -21.25 -19.43
N ALA A 417 -10.77 -21.58 -18.33
CA ALA A 417 -10.14 -22.00 -17.09
C ALA A 417 -10.19 -23.54 -17.00
N VAL A 418 -9.07 -24.16 -16.65
CA VAL A 418 -8.92 -25.60 -16.56
C VAL A 418 -8.42 -25.95 -15.15
N TRP A 419 -9.09 -26.88 -14.49
CA TRP A 419 -8.59 -27.46 -13.23
C TRP A 419 -7.58 -28.55 -13.54
N ALA A 420 -6.44 -28.50 -12.87
CA ALA A 420 -5.34 -29.45 -13.03
C ALA A 420 -4.68 -29.71 -11.67
N ASN A 421 -3.76 -30.67 -11.61
CA ASN A 421 -2.85 -30.86 -10.48
C ASN A 421 -1.40 -31.01 -10.97
N ALA A 422 -0.44 -30.50 -10.20
CA ALA A 422 0.95 -30.94 -10.29
C ALA A 422 1.05 -32.41 -9.83
N GLU A 423 2.09 -33.16 -10.23
CA GLU A 423 2.21 -34.58 -9.84
C GLU A 423 2.83 -34.79 -8.48
N ASP A 424 3.97 -34.15 -8.21
CA ASP A 424 4.73 -34.36 -6.98
C ASP A 424 5.29 -33.02 -6.45
N PRO A 425 4.65 -32.41 -5.44
CA PRO A 425 3.45 -32.86 -4.73
C PRO A 425 2.16 -32.64 -5.56
N PRO A 426 1.02 -33.27 -5.17
CA PRO A 426 -0.26 -33.13 -5.87
C PRO A 426 -0.94 -31.77 -5.60
N LEU A 427 -0.27 -30.68 -5.98
CA LEU A 427 -0.74 -29.31 -5.78
C LEU A 427 -1.90 -28.98 -6.73
N PRO A 428 -3.07 -28.58 -6.22
CA PRO A 428 -4.20 -28.18 -7.06
C PRO A 428 -3.93 -26.87 -7.80
N LEU A 429 -4.22 -26.86 -9.10
CA LEU A 429 -3.98 -25.74 -10.01
C LEU A 429 -5.28 -25.30 -10.71
N VAL A 430 -5.33 -24.02 -11.08
CA VAL A 430 -6.22 -23.47 -12.11
C VAL A 430 -5.35 -22.87 -13.21
N LEU A 431 -5.47 -23.41 -14.42
CA LEU A 431 -4.76 -22.94 -15.61
C LEU A 431 -5.70 -22.06 -16.43
N TYR A 432 -5.34 -20.80 -16.64
CA TYR A 432 -6.00 -19.90 -17.58
C TYR A 432 -5.37 -20.10 -18.95
N VAL A 433 -6.11 -20.71 -19.86
CA VAL A 433 -5.65 -21.17 -21.17
C VAL A 433 -6.19 -20.24 -22.27
N PRO A 434 -5.33 -19.71 -23.16
CA PRO A 434 -5.79 -18.89 -24.28
C PRO A 434 -6.56 -19.74 -25.32
N HIS A 435 -7.48 -19.12 -26.05
CA HIS A 435 -8.42 -19.80 -26.95
C HIS A 435 -7.75 -20.77 -27.95
N HIS A 436 -6.61 -20.39 -28.52
CA HIS A 436 -5.91 -21.19 -29.53
C HIS A 436 -5.25 -22.46 -28.99
N LEU A 437 -5.06 -22.58 -27.67
CA LEU A 437 -4.55 -23.80 -27.01
C LEU A 437 -5.68 -24.70 -26.50
N ALA A 438 -6.96 -24.31 -26.69
CA ALA A 438 -8.08 -25.04 -26.12
C ALA A 438 -8.17 -26.49 -26.61
N ASP A 439 -7.97 -26.71 -27.91
CA ASP A 439 -8.03 -28.03 -28.52
C ASP A 439 -6.97 -28.98 -27.97
N GLU A 440 -5.79 -28.45 -27.61
CA GLU A 440 -4.70 -29.22 -26.99
C GLU A 440 -5.14 -29.77 -25.62
N PHE A 441 -5.72 -28.91 -24.77
CA PHE A 441 -6.21 -29.30 -23.46
C PHE A 441 -7.42 -30.24 -23.52
N GLU A 442 -8.20 -30.23 -24.60
CA GLU A 442 -9.28 -31.21 -24.82
C GLU A 442 -8.74 -32.58 -25.25
N GLN A 443 -7.71 -32.59 -26.10
CA GLN A 443 -7.15 -33.82 -26.65
C GLN A 443 -6.24 -34.57 -25.66
N ILE A 444 -5.58 -33.85 -24.75
CA ILE A 444 -4.65 -34.42 -23.75
C ILE A 444 -5.32 -35.45 -22.84
N GLY A 445 -6.62 -35.30 -22.55
CA GLY A 445 -7.36 -36.28 -21.74
C GLY A 445 -6.74 -36.51 -20.36
N ARG A 446 -6.13 -37.69 -20.15
CA ARG A 446 -5.46 -38.07 -18.88
C ARG A 446 -3.93 -37.96 -18.93
N GLU A 447 -3.37 -37.53 -20.06
CA GLU A 447 -1.93 -37.37 -20.22
C GLU A 447 -1.42 -36.13 -19.49
N LEU A 448 -0.09 -36.06 -19.32
CA LEU A 448 0.55 -34.95 -18.65
C LEU A 448 0.74 -33.78 -19.63
N TRP A 449 0.13 -32.64 -19.33
CA TRP A 449 0.41 -31.41 -20.06
C TRP A 449 1.74 -30.83 -19.60
N HIS A 450 2.54 -30.34 -20.55
CA HIS A 450 3.80 -29.65 -20.29
C HIS A 450 3.79 -28.31 -21.02
N GLY A 451 4.05 -27.23 -20.31
CA GLY A 451 4.16 -25.91 -20.93
C GLY A 451 4.64 -24.83 -19.98
N GLN A 452 4.66 -23.59 -20.45
CA GLN A 452 5.04 -22.45 -19.62
C GLN A 452 3.82 -21.75 -19.04
N GLY A 453 3.94 -21.31 -17.79
CA GLY A 453 2.89 -20.53 -17.16
C GLY A 453 3.42 -19.58 -16.10
N LYS A 454 2.75 -18.43 -16.00
CA LYS A 454 3.02 -17.38 -15.03
C LYS A 454 2.09 -17.51 -13.82
N ILE A 455 2.65 -17.54 -12.62
CA ILE A 455 1.84 -17.57 -11.39
C ILE A 455 1.14 -16.22 -11.22
N LEU A 456 -0.16 -16.24 -10.98
CA LEU A 456 -0.99 -15.05 -10.77
C LEU A 456 -1.35 -14.82 -9.30
N GLY A 457 -1.46 -15.89 -8.52
CA GLY A 457 -1.91 -15.83 -7.13
C GLY A 457 -2.50 -17.16 -6.65
N TRP A 458 -3.32 -17.09 -5.60
CA TRP A 458 -4.00 -18.25 -5.01
C TRP A 458 -5.51 -18.01 -4.97
N ASP A 459 -6.27 -19.02 -5.37
CA ASP A 459 -7.73 -19.04 -5.26
C ASP A 459 -8.12 -19.65 -3.91
N ASP A 460 -8.39 -18.82 -2.91
CA ASP A 460 -8.84 -19.30 -1.59
C ASP A 460 -10.20 -20.00 -1.62
N ARG A 461 -11.04 -19.73 -2.63
CA ARG A 461 -12.38 -20.34 -2.70
C ARG A 461 -12.30 -21.80 -3.12
N HIS A 462 -11.33 -22.14 -3.97
CA HIS A 462 -11.17 -23.49 -4.51
C HIS A 462 -9.84 -24.15 -4.09
N GLU A 463 -9.05 -23.48 -3.25
CA GLU A 463 -7.76 -23.93 -2.72
C GLU A 463 -6.79 -24.34 -3.83
N ARG A 464 -6.61 -23.47 -4.83
CA ARG A 464 -5.81 -23.76 -6.03
C ARG A 464 -4.85 -22.64 -6.38
N LEU A 465 -3.67 -22.99 -6.85
CA LEU A 465 -2.71 -22.04 -7.42
C LEU A 465 -3.19 -21.57 -8.79
N GLN A 466 -3.27 -20.26 -8.99
CA GLN A 466 -3.71 -19.63 -10.22
C GLN A 466 -2.53 -19.41 -11.16
N ILE A 467 -2.60 -19.96 -12.36
CA ILE A 467 -1.52 -19.91 -13.36
C ILE A 467 -2.09 -19.45 -14.70
N ARG A 468 -1.45 -18.46 -15.30
CA ARG A 468 -1.72 -18.05 -16.68
C ARG A 468 -0.80 -18.80 -17.64
N VAL A 469 -1.36 -19.58 -18.55
CA VAL A 469 -0.58 -20.30 -19.57
C VAL A 469 -0.07 -19.31 -20.60
N ASP A 470 1.23 -19.35 -20.85
CA ASP A 470 1.87 -18.54 -21.88
C ASP A 470 1.73 -19.24 -23.24
N ALA A 471 1.36 -18.48 -24.25
CA ALA A 471 1.38 -18.95 -25.63
C ALA A 471 2.84 -19.00 -26.09
N LEU A 472 3.37 -20.21 -26.31
CA LEU A 472 4.72 -20.41 -26.85
C LEU A 472 4.88 -19.85 -28.27
#